data_AF-A0A7Y4XGC6-F1
#
_entry.id   AF-A0A7Y4XGC6-F1
#
_cell.length_a   1.000
_cell.length_b   1.000
_cell.length_c   1.000
_cell.angle_alpha   90.00
_cell.angle_beta   90.00
_cell.angle_gamma   90.00
#
_symmetry.space_group_name_H-M   'P 1'
#
loop_
_entity.id
_entity.type
_entity.pdbx_description
1 polymer ?
#
loop_
_entity_poly.entity_id
_entity_poly.type
_entity_poly.pdbx_seq_one_letter_code
_entity_poly.pdbx_strand_id
1 'polypeptide(L)'
;MDKPEIVGRVGVYAVARLVRTPGASMTAEAIILDYHAWCRRLNYIPFRDGFFRSEFARVAAALGFDREVNDADEIYIGVAIKRDV
;
A
#
# COMPACT_ATOMS: atom_id res chain seq x y z
N MET A 1 18.45 -6.52 -24.22
CA MET A 1 16.99 -6.70 -24.30
C MET A 1 16.44 -6.09 -23.02
N ASP A 2 15.91 -4.87 -23.10
CA ASP A 2 15.36 -4.18 -21.92
C ASP A 2 14.19 -4.99 -21.38
N LYS A 3 14.21 -5.28 -20.08
CA LYS A 3 13.10 -5.97 -19.43
C LYS A 3 11.88 -5.05 -19.52
N PRO A 4 10.69 -5.56 -19.87
CA PRO A 4 9.49 -4.73 -19.87
C PRO A 4 9.29 -4.14 -18.47
N GLU A 5 9.15 -2.82 -18.38
CA GLU A 5 8.79 -2.18 -17.12
C GLU A 5 7.38 -2.62 -16.73
N ILE A 6 7.26 -3.26 -15.55
CA ILE A 6 5.98 -3.77 -15.06
C ILE A 6 5.39 -2.72 -14.11
N VAL A 7 4.12 -2.37 -14.30
CA VAL A 7 3.42 -1.46 -13.38
C VAL A 7 3.17 -2.16 -12.05
N GLY A 8 3.53 -1.49 -10.95
CA GLY A 8 3.37 -2.00 -9.59
C GLY A 8 1.90 -2.05 -9.19
N ARG A 9 1.25 -3.21 -9.29
CA ARG A 9 -0.18 -3.35 -8.95
C ARG A 9 -0.40 -3.22 -7.43
N VAL A 10 -1.28 -2.31 -7.03
CA VAL A 10 -1.60 -2.01 -5.61
C VAL A 10 -2.08 -3.26 -4.86
N GLY A 11 -2.93 -4.09 -5.47
CA GLY A 11 -3.38 -5.34 -4.85
C GLY A 11 -2.24 -6.35 -4.60
N VAL A 12 -1.27 -6.44 -5.52
CA VAL A 12 -0.10 -7.32 -5.36
C VAL A 12 0.79 -6.81 -4.23
N TYR A 13 1.03 -5.50 -4.21
CA TYR A 13 1.72 -4.85 -3.10
C TYR A 13 1.04 -5.16 -1.76
N ALA A 14 -0.27 -4.91 -1.65
CA ALA A 14 -1.01 -5.06 -0.40
C ALA A 14 -0.91 -6.49 0.17
N VAL A 15 -1.07 -7.51 -0.68
CA VAL A 15 -0.93 -8.92 -0.28
C VAL A 15 0.51 -9.28 0.08
N ALA A 16 1.51 -8.72 -0.61
CA ALA A 16 2.91 -9.01 -0.37
C ALA A 16 3.48 -8.34 0.89
N ARG A 17 3.01 -7.12 1.19
CA ARG A 17 3.63 -6.22 2.17
C ARG A 17 2.78 -5.95 3.40
N LEU A 18 1.46 -6.02 3.33
CA LEU A 18 0.62 -5.66 4.47
C LEU A 18 0.19 -6.89 5.25
N VAL A 19 0.23 -6.77 6.58
CA VAL A 19 -0.20 -7.81 7.50
C VAL A 19 -1.26 -7.26 8.44
N ARG A 20 -2.24 -8.11 8.78
CA ARG A 20 -3.21 -7.81 9.82
C ARG A 20 -2.54 -7.88 11.19
N THR A 21 -2.55 -6.78 11.91
CA THR A 21 -1.95 -6.64 13.24
C THR A 21 -2.92 -5.91 14.16
N PRO A 22 -3.62 -6.61 15.06
CA PRO A 22 -4.53 -5.99 16.01
C PRO A 22 -3.85 -4.87 16.82
N GLY A 23 -4.52 -3.72 16.94
CA GLY A 23 -3.99 -2.55 17.65
C GLY A 23 -2.96 -1.72 16.88
N ALA A 24 -2.54 -2.14 15.68
CA ALA A 24 -1.71 -1.32 14.81
C ALA A 24 -2.56 -0.37 13.94
N SER A 25 -1.98 0.74 13.53
CA SER A 25 -2.54 1.62 12.52
C SER A 25 -1.44 2.23 11.66
N MET A 26 -1.80 2.61 10.44
CA MET A 26 -0.90 3.18 9.44
C MET A 26 -1.60 4.29 8.69
N THR A 27 -0.92 5.40 8.45
CA THR A 27 -1.43 6.42 7.53
C THR A 27 -1.32 5.96 6.08
N ALA A 28 -2.18 6.48 5.21
CA ALA A 28 -2.06 6.29 3.77
C ALA A 28 -0.68 6.71 3.28
N GLU A 29 -0.16 7.83 3.79
CA GLU A 29 1.16 8.34 3.40
C GLU A 29 2.28 7.32 3.69
N ALA A 30 2.29 6.74 4.88
CA ALA A 30 3.29 5.75 5.24
C ALA A 30 3.18 4.45 4.40
N ILE A 31 1.95 4.07 4.02
CA ILE A 31 1.71 2.93 3.12
C ILE A 31 2.16 3.25 1.69
N ILE A 32 1.94 4.47 1.21
CA ILE A 32 2.39 4.95 -0.12
C ILE A 32 3.91 4.91 -0.18
N LEU A 33 4.60 5.44 0.82
CA LEU A 33 6.06 5.45 0.87
C LEU A 33 6.64 4.03 0.80
N ASP A 34 6.05 3.06 1.52
CA ASP A 34 6.46 1.66 1.42
C ASP A 34 6.16 1.05 0.04
N TYR A 35 5.02 1.38 -0.56
CA TYR A 35 4.68 0.96 -1.93
C TYR A 35 5.70 1.46 -2.96
N HIS A 36 6.09 2.73 -2.90
CA HIS A 36 7.11 3.30 -3.79
C HIS A 36 8.46 2.61 -3.60
N ALA A 37 8.87 2.37 -2.35
CA ALA A 37 10.10 1.64 -2.03
C ALA A 37 10.05 0.19 -2.57
N TRP A 38 8.91 -0.49 -2.40
CA TRP A 38 8.68 -1.84 -2.91
C TRP A 38 8.74 -1.89 -4.45
N CYS A 39 8.09 -0.96 -5.14
CA CYS A 39 8.15 -0.83 -6.59
C CYS A 39 9.59 -0.64 -7.07
N ARG A 40 10.33 0.30 -6.45
CA ARG A 40 11.73 0.55 -6.80
C ARG A 40 12.60 -0.70 -6.62
N ARG A 41 12.45 -1.44 -5.52
CA ARG A 41 13.20 -2.68 -5.25
C ARG A 41 12.97 -3.75 -6.32
N LEU A 42 11.76 -3.83 -6.86
CA LEU A 42 11.38 -4.83 -7.87
C LEU A 42 11.50 -4.33 -9.32
N ASN A 43 12.02 -3.12 -9.53
CA ASN A 43 12.03 -2.45 -10.84
C ASN A 43 10.63 -2.31 -11.46
N TYR A 44 9.65 -1.95 -10.64
CA TYR A 44 8.30 -1.60 -11.08
C TYR A 44 8.10 -0.09 -11.17
N ILE A 45 7.24 0.34 -12.10
CA ILE A 45 6.77 1.73 -12.16
C ILE A 45 5.64 1.90 -11.15
N PRO A 46 5.76 2.79 -10.15
CA PRO A 46 4.67 3.07 -9.22
C PRO A 46 3.56 3.89 -9.90
N PHE A 47 2.32 3.68 -9.46
CA PHE A 47 1.22 4.60 -9.77
C PHE A 47 1.43 5.96 -9.10
N ARG A 48 0.82 7.00 -9.66
CA ARG A 48 0.71 8.31 -8.99
C ARG A 48 -0.10 8.18 -7.71
N ASP A 49 0.26 8.97 -6.69
CA ASP A 49 -0.30 8.85 -5.35
C ASP A 49 -1.83 8.98 -5.31
N GLY A 50 -2.43 9.89 -6.09
CA GLY A 50 -3.89 10.02 -6.15
C GLY A 50 -4.60 8.77 -6.70
N PHE A 51 -3.99 8.10 -7.69
CA PHE A 51 -4.51 6.83 -8.20
C PHE A 51 -4.27 5.71 -7.19
N PHE A 52 -3.08 5.67 -6.56
CA PHE A 52 -2.78 4.71 -5.51
C PHE A 52 -3.80 4.80 -4.37
N ARG A 53 -4.08 6.00 -3.84
CA ARG A 53 -5.04 6.20 -2.74
C ARG A 53 -6.42 5.64 -3.08
N SER A 54 -6.91 5.96 -4.26
CA SER A 54 -8.22 5.50 -4.76
C SER A 54 -8.28 3.97 -4.87
N GLU A 55 -7.26 3.36 -5.46
CA GLU A 55 -7.19 1.91 -5.63
C GLU A 55 -6.91 1.18 -4.32
N PHE A 56 -6.07 1.75 -3.45
CA PHE A 56 -5.72 1.17 -2.17
C PHE A 56 -6.91 1.16 -1.21
N ALA A 57 -7.73 2.20 -1.18
CA ALA A 57 -8.96 2.21 -0.39
C ALA A 57 -9.89 1.04 -0.76
N ARG A 58 -10.03 0.75 -2.07
CA ARG A 58 -10.83 -0.38 -2.57
C ARG A 58 -10.21 -1.72 -2.18
N VAL A 59 -8.90 -1.87 -2.33
CA VAL A 59 -8.16 -3.08 -1.96
C VAL A 59 -8.22 -3.32 -0.45
N ALA A 60 -8.03 -2.28 0.36
CA ALA A 60 -8.04 -2.35 1.81
C ALA A 60 -9.41 -2.81 2.35
N ALA A 61 -10.50 -2.26 1.81
CA ALA A 61 -11.85 -2.70 2.13
C ALA A 61 -12.07 -4.19 1.75
N ALA A 62 -11.60 -4.61 0.57
CA ALA A 62 -11.67 -6.02 0.15
C ALA A 62 -10.82 -6.95 1.03
N LEU A 63 -9.71 -6.45 1.58
CA LEU A 63 -8.87 -7.14 2.56
C LEU A 63 -9.38 -7.00 4.00
N GLY A 64 -10.52 -6.32 4.21
CA GLY A 64 -11.16 -6.10 5.52
C GLY A 64 -10.31 -5.29 6.50
N PHE A 65 -9.56 -4.31 6.00
CA PHE A 65 -8.97 -3.27 6.84
C PHE A 65 -9.97 -2.14 7.04
N ASP A 66 -10.18 -1.74 8.29
CA ASP A 66 -10.97 -0.56 8.59
C ASP A 66 -10.17 0.70 8.24
N ARG A 67 -10.89 1.77 7.89
CA ARG A 67 -10.30 3.05 7.51
C ARG A 67 -11.04 4.21 8.17
N GLU A 68 -10.29 5.09 8.80
CA GLU A 68 -10.74 6.40 9.26
C GLU A 68 -10.22 7.49 8.33
N VAL A 69 -11.06 8.48 8.02
CA VAL A 69 -10.69 9.62 7.17
C VAL A 69 -10.96 10.88 7.96
N ASN A 70 -9.96 11.76 8.04
CA ASN A 70 -10.12 13.10 8.60
C ASN A 70 -9.55 14.15 7.62
N ASP A 71 -9.65 15.43 7.99
CA ASP A 71 -9.23 16.54 7.12
C ASP A 71 -7.72 16.54 6.79
N ALA A 72 -6.90 15.83 7.57
CA ALA A 72 -5.45 15.80 7.43
C ALA A 72 -4.92 14.52 6.75
N ASP A 73 -5.56 13.37 6.96
CA ASP A 73 -5.09 12.09 6.42
C ASP A 73 -6.16 10.98 6.39
N GLU A 74 -5.79 9.87 5.75
CA GLU A 74 -6.49 8.59 5.83
C GLU A 74 -5.68 7.62 6.69
N ILE A 75 -6.31 7.00 7.68
CA ILE A 75 -5.69 6.06 8.62
C ILE A 75 -6.32 4.69 8.42
N TYR A 76 -5.50 3.69 8.15
CA TYR A 76 -5.90 2.29 8.05
C TYR A 76 -5.62 1.58 9.37
N ILE A 77 -6.62 0.88 9.90
CA ILE A 77 -6.60 0.25 11.23
C ILE A 77 -6.37 -1.25 11.09
N GLY A 78 -5.68 -1.81 12.08
CA GLY A 78 -5.37 -3.24 12.13
C GLY A 78 -4.35 -3.67 11.08
N VAL A 79 -3.57 -2.74 10.54
CA VAL A 79 -2.58 -2.99 9.49
C VAL A 79 -1.18 -2.60 9.93
N ALA A 80 -0.20 -3.39 9.54
CA ALA A 80 1.22 -3.06 9.63
C ALA A 80 1.95 -3.50 8.34
N ILE A 81 3.12 -2.91 8.10
CA ILE A 81 4.02 -3.34 7.02
C ILE A 81 4.86 -4.53 7.51
N LYS A 82 4.91 -5.59 6.71
CA LYS A 82 5.73 -6.79 6.92
C LYS A 82 7.21 -6.41 6.94
N ARG A 83 7.92 -6.78 8.01
CA ARG A 83 9.38 -6.65 8.09
C ARG A 83 10.02 -7.68 7.16
N ASP A 84 10.98 -7.25 6.33
CA ASP A 84 11.86 -8.18 5.63
C ASP A 84 12.78 -8.82 6.70
N VAL A 85 12.78 -10.16 6.78
CA VAL A 85 13.68 -10.95 7.63
C VAL A 85 14.97 -11.27 6.88
#